data_AF-A0A932RPL5-F1
#
_entry.id   AF-A0A932RPL5-F1
#
_cell.length_a   1.000
_cell.length_b   1.000
_cell.length_c   1.000
_cell.angle_alpha   90.00
_cell.angle_beta   90.00
_cell.angle_gamma   90.00
#
_symmetry.space_group_name_H-M   'P 1'
#
loop_
_entity.id
_entity.type
_entity.pdbx_description
1 polymer ?
#
loop_
_entity_poly.entity_id
_entity_poly.type
_entity_poly.pdbx_seq_one_letter_code
_entity_poly.pdbx_strand_id
1 'polypeptide(L)'
;MKVHFTIRPLFALLAATAILSPAVFAQGRGTPAPDNDARLVDEKSGSFTVRDGQRLRLFTDIGNIRVRTQNSGQLSYRVRIEADAHQPGAQQYLSKFVLSARSVPDGVSISARVPWREFRGRLWVTFELNIPRNFQLDLTTQAGNIETESIEGRISLVTAGGNLTAARVGGPARLETQGGHITVQDVAADLSAVSAGGHLTVGNVQGDAVIRTGGGHIRVASVKGAAQLETSGGNISLERAGAGIIVHTGGGRIDLGETWGAIRASTAGGNIGVLKVVGPTQLDTGGGSICLTKVQGAIRASTSAGTITAWFVPEDKGGAKARPYSGPSQLESGAGDILVYIPRELAITIDATVESPSENHIDADPAIPLKVTYSGSGSSGRMVRGEAALNGGGEVLRLRTITGNIRLRYSDSPRLSIEPDYDLQRRQIEYRLKMHQEEFARQFEKQQEFEQQARAKAKELEREMTRLQEWQWKILSLWSDRLRVNSAEQKQRLTRSVAPIYPPLAKQRYIEGLVRLEVYVSREGAVEDIKVLSGNMLLVPAAVEAVKQWRYTPVAVDGKPVPVVTTIDIEFRLN
;
A
#
# COMPACT_ATOMS: atom_id res chain seq x y z
N MET A 1 -27.18 14.59 60.96
CA MET A 1 -27.09 13.38 60.12
C MET A 1 -25.63 13.12 59.80
N LYS A 2 -25.06 12.04 60.36
CA LYS A 2 -23.71 11.56 60.06
C LYS A 2 -23.76 10.78 58.74
N VAL A 3 -22.87 11.09 57.80
CA VAL A 3 -22.60 10.19 56.66
C VAL A 3 -21.12 9.83 56.72
N HIS A 4 -20.86 8.57 57.03
CA HIS A 4 -19.54 7.94 57.03
C HIS A 4 -19.05 7.74 55.60
N PHE A 5 -17.83 8.21 55.29
CA PHE A 5 -17.08 7.71 54.14
C PHE A 5 -16.15 6.60 54.61
N THR A 6 -16.50 5.37 54.26
CA THR A 6 -15.69 4.17 54.48
C THR A 6 -14.75 4.01 53.29
N ILE A 7 -13.44 4.15 53.50
CA ILE A 7 -12.42 3.80 52.50
C ILE A 7 -12.08 2.32 52.70
N ARG A 8 -12.42 1.47 51.72
CA ARG A 8 -11.86 0.13 51.58
C ARG A 8 -10.69 0.17 50.57
N PRO A 9 -9.56 -0.52 50.85
CA PRO A 9 -8.43 -0.59 49.93
C PRO A 9 -8.67 -1.70 48.90
N LEU A 10 -8.19 -1.50 47.66
CA LEU A 10 -8.07 -2.57 46.68
C LEU A 10 -6.63 -2.55 46.14
N PHE A 11 -5.85 -3.54 46.57
CA PHE A 11 -4.57 -3.93 45.99
C PHE A 11 -4.64 -5.42 45.63
N ALA A 12 -4.07 -5.74 44.46
CA ALA A 12 -3.65 -7.06 43.95
C ALA A 12 -4.72 -8.09 43.51
N LEU A 13 -4.70 -8.54 42.24
CA LEU A 13 -3.95 -9.73 41.79
C LEU A 13 -4.28 -10.12 40.31
N LEU A 14 -3.23 -10.41 39.52
CA LEU A 14 -3.05 -11.46 38.48
C LEU A 14 -1.90 -11.00 37.55
N ALA A 15 -0.62 -11.32 37.76
CA ALA A 15 0.08 -12.60 37.92
C ALA A 15 0.12 -13.46 36.64
N ALA A 16 1.36 -13.78 36.27
CA ALA A 16 1.81 -14.46 35.06
C ALA A 16 1.36 -15.92 34.92
N THR A 17 1.30 -16.38 33.68
CA THR A 17 1.54 -17.78 33.32
C THR A 17 2.40 -17.85 32.06
N ALA A 18 3.64 -18.29 32.23
CA ALA A 18 4.43 -18.93 31.20
C ALA A 18 4.41 -20.45 31.47
N ILE A 19 4.56 -21.23 30.40
CA ILE A 19 5.22 -22.56 30.26
C ILE A 19 4.39 -23.48 29.35
N LEU A 20 4.86 -23.70 28.12
CA LEU A 20 5.32 -25.01 27.59
C LEU A 20 5.64 -24.88 26.08
N SER A 21 6.91 -25.04 25.73
CA SER A 21 7.31 -25.45 24.37
C SER A 21 7.12 -26.97 24.22
N PRO A 22 7.09 -27.47 22.98
CA PRO A 22 8.23 -28.28 22.58
C PRO A 22 8.90 -27.80 21.28
N ALA A 23 10.21 -28.11 21.27
CA ALA A 23 11.24 -27.86 20.28
C ALA A 23 10.84 -27.89 18.80
N VAL A 24 11.54 -27.08 17.98
CA VAL A 24 12.32 -27.54 16.80
C VAL A 24 13.33 -26.44 16.37
N PHE A 25 14.59 -26.86 16.21
CA PHE A 25 15.80 -26.23 15.64
C PHE A 25 16.40 -24.93 16.23
N ALA A 26 17.50 -25.16 16.95
CA ALA A 26 18.53 -24.19 17.30
C ALA A 26 19.45 -23.87 16.11
N GLN A 27 19.76 -22.60 15.89
CA GLN A 27 21.08 -22.10 15.49
C GLN A 27 21.14 -20.56 15.62
N GLY A 28 22.17 -20.05 16.31
CA GLY A 28 22.55 -18.63 16.33
C GLY A 28 22.21 -17.85 17.60
N ARG A 29 23.04 -17.96 18.65
CA ARG A 29 23.08 -16.98 19.75
C ARG A 29 23.61 -15.64 19.21
N GLY A 30 22.72 -14.71 18.92
CA GLY A 30 23.02 -13.28 18.85
C GLY A 30 22.81 -12.66 20.23
N THR A 31 23.84 -12.04 20.79
CA THR A 31 23.75 -11.12 21.92
C THR A 31 22.67 -10.05 21.69
N PRO A 32 21.92 -9.59 22.71
CA PRO A 32 21.07 -8.43 22.53
C PRO A 32 21.97 -7.23 22.20
N ALA A 33 21.75 -6.62 21.04
CA ALA A 33 22.46 -5.43 20.63
C ALA A 33 22.26 -4.29 21.66
N PRO A 34 23.27 -3.46 21.92
CA PRO A 34 23.10 -2.26 22.73
C PRO A 34 22.08 -1.32 22.08
N ASP A 35 21.34 -0.57 22.89
CA ASP A 35 20.31 0.39 22.48
C ASP A 35 20.97 1.53 21.68
N ASN A 36 21.02 1.38 20.35
CA ASN A 36 21.88 2.13 19.44
C ASN A 36 21.15 3.25 18.68
N ASP A 37 19.93 3.63 19.09
CA ASP A 37 19.01 4.43 18.27
C ASP A 37 18.57 5.73 18.97
N ALA A 38 19.47 6.36 19.75
CA ALA A 38 19.22 7.69 20.26
C ALA A 38 19.11 8.68 19.08
N ARG A 39 17.92 9.25 18.86
CA ARG A 39 17.64 10.22 17.78
C ARG A 39 17.31 11.58 18.38
N LEU A 40 17.92 12.63 17.82
CA LEU A 40 17.49 14.00 18.07
C LEU A 40 16.30 14.31 17.16
N VAL A 41 15.27 14.95 17.72
CA VAL A 41 14.03 15.26 17.01
C VAL A 41 13.77 16.77 17.07
N ASP A 42 13.45 17.36 15.93
CA ASP A 42 12.85 18.70 15.81
C ASP A 42 11.48 18.57 15.15
N GLU A 43 10.52 19.38 15.60
CA GLU A 43 9.16 19.37 15.07
C GLU A 43 8.74 20.80 14.68
N LYS A 44 8.28 20.95 13.44
CA LYS A 44 7.75 22.21 12.93
C LYS A 44 6.29 22.01 12.54
N SER A 45 5.40 22.82 13.07
CA SER A 45 3.96 22.73 12.80
C SER A 45 3.37 24.08 12.45
N GLY A 46 2.20 24.06 11.82
CA GLY A 46 1.46 25.26 11.46
C GLY A 46 0.09 24.93 10.90
N SER A 47 -0.73 25.95 10.70
CA SER A 47 -2.05 25.80 10.12
C SER A 47 -2.47 27.00 9.29
N PHE A 48 -3.35 26.76 8.33
CA PHE A 48 -3.92 27.77 7.44
C PHE A 48 -5.44 27.58 7.39
N THR A 49 -6.17 28.69 7.38
CA THR A 49 -7.58 28.67 6.99
C THR A 49 -7.64 28.59 5.46
N VAL A 50 -8.37 27.62 4.94
CA VAL A 50 -8.46 27.33 3.51
C VAL A 50 -9.92 27.20 3.09
N ARG A 51 -10.16 27.27 1.78
CA ARG A 51 -11.48 27.07 1.18
C ARG A 51 -11.49 25.79 0.37
N ASP A 52 -12.65 25.17 0.26
CA ASP A 52 -12.84 24.00 -0.60
C ASP A 52 -12.44 24.31 -2.05
N GLY A 53 -11.89 23.30 -2.72
CA GLY A 53 -11.39 23.36 -4.09
C GLY A 53 -10.03 24.04 -4.26
N GLN A 54 -9.47 24.65 -3.21
CA GLN A 54 -8.11 25.19 -3.24
C GLN A 54 -7.05 24.08 -3.33
N ARG A 55 -5.81 24.49 -3.56
CA ARG A 55 -4.69 23.60 -3.87
C ARG A 55 -3.58 23.66 -2.82
N LEU A 56 -3.06 22.49 -2.47
CA LEU A 56 -1.80 22.35 -1.75
C LEU A 56 -0.68 22.04 -2.75
N ARG A 57 0.36 22.88 -2.78
CA ARG A 57 1.63 22.59 -3.44
C ARG A 57 2.68 22.29 -2.38
N LEU A 58 3.15 21.05 -2.33
CA LEU A 58 4.26 20.66 -1.45
C LEU A 58 5.44 20.20 -2.30
N PHE A 59 6.57 20.87 -2.11
CA PHE A 59 7.85 20.42 -2.65
C PHE A 59 8.82 20.10 -1.52
N THR A 60 9.44 18.93 -1.58
CA THR A 60 10.54 18.57 -0.69
C THR A 60 11.61 17.78 -1.44
N ASP A 61 12.85 17.89 -0.99
CA ASP A 61 13.93 17.04 -1.48
C ASP A 61 13.93 15.67 -0.79
N ILE A 62 13.64 15.61 0.51
CA ILE A 62 13.49 14.34 1.22
C ILE A 62 12.33 14.32 2.18
N GLY A 63 11.76 13.14 2.34
CA GLY A 63 10.85 12.83 3.42
C GLY A 63 9.62 12.09 2.93
N ASN A 64 9.04 11.35 3.86
CA ASN A 64 7.75 10.71 3.66
C ASN A 64 6.65 11.76 3.81
N ILE A 65 5.69 11.76 2.91
CA ILE A 65 4.53 12.66 2.96
C ILE A 65 3.30 11.81 3.24
N ARG A 66 2.63 12.07 4.35
CA ARG A 66 1.32 11.53 4.69
C ARG A 66 0.28 12.61 4.61
N VAL A 67 -0.73 12.38 3.80
CA VAL A 67 -1.91 13.24 3.70
C VAL A 67 -3.10 12.51 4.28
N ARG A 68 -3.70 13.13 5.29
CA ARG A 68 -4.95 12.73 5.90
C ARG A 68 -6.03 13.73 5.56
N THR A 69 -7.25 13.23 5.49
CA THR A 69 -8.42 14.04 5.16
C THR A 69 -9.29 14.31 6.38
N GLN A 70 -9.83 15.52 6.44
CA GLN A 70 -10.72 15.97 7.50
C GLN A 70 -11.87 16.80 6.94
N ASN A 71 -12.94 16.91 7.72
CA ASN A 71 -14.09 17.75 7.39
C ASN A 71 -13.95 19.09 8.13
N SER A 72 -12.91 19.84 7.80
CA SER A 72 -12.66 21.17 8.36
C SER A 72 -12.20 22.13 7.26
N GLY A 73 -12.46 23.43 7.43
CA GLY A 73 -11.93 24.49 6.56
C GLY A 73 -10.48 24.86 6.89
N GLN A 74 -9.71 23.94 7.47
CA GLN A 74 -8.35 24.18 7.92
C GLN A 74 -7.41 23.16 7.30
N LEU A 75 -6.25 23.64 6.88
CA LEU A 75 -5.10 22.82 6.55
C LEU A 75 -4.11 22.91 7.71
N SER A 76 -3.75 21.78 8.31
CA SER A 76 -2.68 21.72 9.30
C SER A 76 -1.55 20.83 8.82
N TYR A 77 -0.33 21.19 9.21
CA TYR A 77 0.85 20.40 8.90
C TYR A 77 1.70 20.22 10.16
N ARG A 78 2.35 19.07 10.25
CA ARG A 78 3.40 18.74 11.20
C ARG A 78 4.56 18.12 10.42
N VAL A 79 5.77 18.64 10.61
CA VAL A 79 7.00 18.13 10.00
C VAL A 79 7.90 17.68 11.12
N ARG A 80 8.12 16.37 11.20
CA ARG A 80 9.02 15.74 12.16
C ARG A 80 10.34 15.45 11.47
N ILE A 81 11.43 15.95 12.05
CA ILE A 81 12.78 15.85 11.51
C ILE A 81 13.62 15.12 12.54
N GLU A 82 14.25 14.02 12.16
CA GLU A 82 15.10 13.22 13.02
C GLU A 82 16.53 13.16 12.48
N ALA A 83 17.51 13.24 13.37
CA ALA A 83 18.92 13.04 13.08
C ALA A 83 19.52 12.07 14.10
N ASP A 84 20.55 11.33 13.69
CA ASP A 84 21.30 10.43 14.57
C ASP A 84 22.00 11.25 15.67
N ALA A 85 21.70 10.98 16.95
CA ALA A 85 22.23 11.75 18.07
C ALA A 85 23.74 11.55 18.26
N HIS A 86 24.31 10.44 17.77
CA HIS A 86 25.73 10.16 17.86
C HIS A 86 26.54 10.91 16.80
N GLN A 87 25.87 11.56 15.85
CA GLN A 87 26.54 12.23 14.76
C GLN A 87 27.03 13.64 15.14
N PRO A 88 28.32 13.97 14.91
CA PRO A 88 28.81 15.32 15.13
C PRO A 88 28.02 16.34 14.30
N GLY A 89 27.45 17.35 14.97
CA GLY A 89 26.66 18.39 14.31
C GLY A 89 25.18 18.03 14.08
N ALA A 90 24.67 16.92 14.62
CA ALA A 90 23.27 16.52 14.48
C ALA A 90 22.27 17.64 14.87
N GLN A 91 22.50 18.31 15.99
CA GLN A 91 21.72 19.48 16.42
C GLN A 91 21.77 20.64 15.39
N GLN A 92 22.94 20.88 14.79
CA GLN A 92 23.13 21.93 13.81
C GLN A 92 22.43 21.57 12.49
N TYR A 93 22.39 20.30 12.10
CA TYR A 93 21.66 19.86 10.91
C TYR A 93 20.15 20.07 11.04
N LEU A 94 19.57 19.76 12.20
CA LEU A 94 18.16 20.03 12.49
C LEU A 94 17.84 21.53 12.31
N SER A 95 18.71 22.41 12.81
CA SER A 95 18.53 23.87 12.70
C SER A 95 18.63 24.40 11.26
N LYS A 96 19.37 23.71 10.38
CA LYS A 96 19.59 24.11 8.98
C LYS A 96 18.48 23.66 8.02
N PHE A 97 17.55 22.82 8.48
CA PHE A 97 16.40 22.43 7.67
C PHE A 97 15.48 23.63 7.43
N VAL A 98 15.33 24.02 6.16
CA VAL A 98 14.53 25.19 5.78
C VAL A 98 13.13 24.74 5.39
N LEU A 99 12.15 25.09 6.21
CA LEU A 99 10.73 24.94 5.93
C LEU A 99 10.10 26.31 5.68
N SER A 100 9.50 26.50 4.51
CA SER A 100 8.70 27.67 4.18
C SER A 100 7.27 27.23 3.88
N ALA A 101 6.33 27.68 4.68
CA ALA A 101 4.90 27.47 4.45
C ALA A 101 4.23 28.85 4.33
N ARG A 102 3.52 29.08 3.23
CA ARG A 102 2.85 30.36 2.96
C ARG A 102 1.51 30.18 2.27
N SER A 103 0.57 31.06 2.59
CA SER A 103 -0.67 31.19 1.84
C SER A 103 -0.38 31.85 0.48
N VAL A 104 -1.00 31.33 -0.56
CA VAL A 104 -0.95 31.87 -1.93
C VAL A 104 -2.39 32.01 -2.43
N PRO A 105 -2.66 32.83 -3.47
CA PRO A 105 -4.04 33.04 -3.95
C PRO A 105 -4.79 31.73 -4.26
N ASP A 106 -4.10 30.73 -4.80
CA ASP A 106 -4.67 29.42 -5.18
C ASP A 106 -4.75 28.40 -4.03
N GLY A 107 -4.31 28.75 -2.81
CA GLY A 107 -4.30 27.86 -1.64
C GLY A 107 -3.05 27.98 -0.77
N VAL A 108 -2.28 26.90 -0.63
CA VAL A 108 -1.12 26.83 0.26
C VAL A 108 0.10 26.27 -0.48
N SER A 109 1.27 26.88 -0.25
CA SER A 109 2.56 26.40 -0.75
C SER A 109 3.48 26.07 0.42
N ILE A 110 3.95 24.83 0.48
CA ILE A 110 4.93 24.32 1.44
C ILE A 110 6.18 23.91 0.66
N SER A 111 7.33 24.46 1.01
CA SER A 111 8.63 24.08 0.45
C SER A 111 9.56 23.71 1.59
N ALA A 112 10.16 22.54 1.50
CA ALA A 112 11.18 22.07 2.41
C ALA A 112 12.46 21.72 1.64
N ARG A 113 13.61 22.19 2.12
CA ARG A 113 14.91 21.88 1.51
C ARG A 113 15.98 21.64 2.57
N VAL A 114 16.85 20.69 2.27
CA VAL A 114 18.09 20.40 2.97
C VAL A 114 19.25 20.99 2.17
N PRO A 115 20.15 21.76 2.79
CA PRO A 115 21.35 22.26 2.12
C PRO A 115 22.38 21.12 1.97
N TRP A 116 22.20 20.25 0.96
CA TRP A 116 23.00 19.02 0.75
C TRP A 116 24.51 19.22 0.73
N ARG A 117 25.01 20.38 0.25
CA ARG A 117 26.45 20.69 0.21
C ARG A 117 27.09 20.72 1.61
N GLU A 118 26.30 21.02 2.63
CA GLU A 118 26.75 21.19 4.01
C GLU A 118 26.34 20.02 4.91
N PHE A 119 25.59 19.05 4.36
CA PHE A 119 25.03 17.94 5.11
C PHE A 119 25.82 16.66 4.83
N ARG A 120 26.44 16.09 5.88
CA ARG A 120 27.16 14.81 5.81
C ARG A 120 26.59 13.80 6.79
N GLY A 121 25.28 13.56 6.75
CA GLY A 121 24.60 12.68 7.71
C GLY A 121 23.38 11.96 7.20
N ARG A 122 22.64 11.34 8.11
CA ARG A 122 21.32 10.76 7.85
C ARG A 122 20.26 11.64 8.49
N LEU A 123 19.31 12.08 7.69
CA LEU A 123 18.14 12.84 8.13
C LEU A 123 16.91 12.01 7.77
N TRP A 124 15.97 11.90 8.71
CA TRP A 124 14.65 11.35 8.43
C TRP A 124 13.63 12.47 8.57
N VAL A 125 12.80 12.66 7.54
CA VAL A 125 11.78 13.71 7.53
C VAL A 125 10.42 13.06 7.27
N THR A 126 9.43 13.42 8.07
CA THR A 126 8.05 12.99 7.89
C THR A 126 7.13 14.20 7.92
N PHE A 127 6.38 14.40 6.84
CA PHE A 127 5.33 15.39 6.73
C PHE A 127 3.98 14.72 7.03
N GLU A 128 3.28 15.17 8.05
CA GLU A 128 1.91 14.82 8.33
C GLU A 128 1.02 16.03 7.99
N LEU A 129 0.18 15.88 6.99
CA LEU A 129 -0.73 16.93 6.51
C LEU A 129 -2.16 16.50 6.79
N ASN A 130 -2.95 17.35 7.44
CA ASN A 130 -4.40 17.16 7.54
C ASN A 130 -5.09 18.24 6.72
N ILE A 131 -5.85 17.83 5.71
CA ILE A 131 -6.45 18.73 4.72
C ILE A 131 -7.95 18.47 4.53
N PRO A 132 -8.73 19.44 4.03
CA PRO A 132 -10.11 19.21 3.63
C PRO A 132 -10.21 18.10 2.57
N ARG A 133 -11.31 17.34 2.53
CA ARG A 133 -11.53 16.31 1.49
C ARG A 133 -11.58 16.87 0.08
N ASN A 134 -12.22 18.03 -0.09
CA ASN A 134 -12.35 18.71 -1.37
C ASN A 134 -11.16 19.65 -1.60
N PHE A 135 -9.98 19.07 -1.84
CA PHE A 135 -8.75 19.81 -2.07
C PHE A 135 -7.96 19.23 -3.24
N GLN A 136 -7.20 20.06 -3.92
CA GLN A 136 -6.29 19.63 -4.98
C GLN A 136 -4.89 19.43 -4.42
N LEU A 137 -4.21 18.37 -4.83
CA LEU A 137 -2.87 18.03 -4.35
C LEU A 137 -1.85 18.06 -5.47
N ASP A 138 -0.80 18.87 -5.33
CA ASP A 138 0.41 18.80 -6.13
C ASP A 138 1.58 18.52 -5.15
N LEU A 139 1.95 17.25 -4.98
CA LEU A 139 2.98 16.81 -4.04
C LEU A 139 4.19 16.29 -4.80
N THR A 140 5.36 16.79 -4.46
CA THR A 140 6.62 16.36 -5.07
C THR A 140 7.67 16.14 -3.99
N THR A 141 8.24 14.95 -3.96
CA THR A 141 9.43 14.62 -3.14
C THR A 141 10.54 14.07 -4.03
N GLN A 142 11.82 14.37 -3.77
CA GLN A 142 12.89 13.68 -4.51
C GLN A 142 13.15 12.29 -3.91
N ALA A 143 13.02 12.12 -2.59
CA ALA A 143 13.08 10.80 -1.96
C ALA A 143 12.10 10.65 -0.79
N GLY A 144 11.46 9.50 -0.73
CA GLY A 144 10.46 9.18 0.29
C GLY A 144 9.11 8.82 -0.30
N ASN A 145 8.28 8.18 0.51
CA ASN A 145 6.97 7.69 0.11
C ASN A 145 5.94 8.81 0.17
N ILE A 146 4.93 8.75 -0.70
CA ILE A 146 3.75 9.61 -0.60
C ILE A 146 2.54 8.71 -0.35
N GLU A 147 1.86 8.95 0.75
CA GLU A 147 0.65 8.24 1.16
C GLU A 147 -0.49 9.26 1.28
N THR A 148 -1.61 9.01 0.61
CA THR A 148 -2.79 9.87 0.64
C THR A 148 -4.05 9.08 0.98
N GLU A 149 -4.84 9.59 1.93
CA GLU A 149 -6.22 9.14 2.15
C GLU A 149 -7.14 9.56 1.00
N SER A 150 -8.46 9.31 1.13
CA SER A 150 -9.42 9.58 0.05
C SER A 150 -9.63 11.08 -0.18
N ILE A 151 -9.43 11.55 -1.41
CA ILE A 151 -9.48 12.95 -1.80
C ILE A 151 -10.51 13.12 -2.92
N GLU A 152 -11.38 14.13 -2.83
CA GLU A 152 -12.40 14.40 -3.86
C GLU A 152 -11.83 15.17 -5.06
N GLY A 153 -10.77 15.96 -4.85
CA GLY A 153 -10.12 16.75 -5.89
C GLY A 153 -9.11 15.98 -6.75
N ARG A 154 -8.45 16.70 -7.67
CA ARG A 154 -7.34 16.17 -8.47
C ARG A 154 -6.08 15.95 -7.62
N ILE A 155 -5.31 14.92 -7.98
CA ILE A 155 -4.00 14.68 -7.37
C ILE A 155 -2.90 14.61 -8.43
N SER A 156 -1.73 15.13 -8.08
CA SER A 156 -0.48 15.01 -8.82
C SER A 156 0.61 14.65 -7.81
N LEU A 157 1.00 13.38 -7.76
CA LEU A 157 1.96 12.83 -6.82
C LEU A 157 3.22 12.41 -7.57
N VAL A 158 4.37 12.98 -7.21
CA VAL A 158 5.64 12.71 -7.88
C VAL A 158 6.71 12.40 -6.84
N THR A 159 7.40 11.27 -6.99
CA THR A 159 8.57 10.90 -6.20
C THR A 159 9.68 10.40 -7.10
N ALA A 160 10.97 10.55 -6.78
CA ALA A 160 12.00 9.89 -7.57
C ALA A 160 12.16 8.43 -7.13
N GLY A 161 12.34 8.17 -5.83
CA GLY A 161 12.66 6.82 -5.34
C GLY A 161 11.56 6.09 -4.55
N GLY A 162 10.57 6.79 -4.04
CA GLY A 162 9.62 6.21 -3.09
C GLY A 162 8.40 5.53 -3.71
N ASN A 163 7.64 4.86 -2.86
CA ASN A 163 6.33 4.31 -3.22
C ASN A 163 5.26 5.41 -3.17
N LEU A 164 4.28 5.30 -4.07
CA LEU A 164 3.11 6.16 -4.08
C LEU A 164 1.88 5.32 -3.74
N THR A 165 1.17 5.70 -2.69
CA THR A 165 -0.07 5.06 -2.28
C THR A 165 -1.18 6.10 -2.22
N ALA A 166 -2.25 5.88 -2.98
CA ALA A 166 -3.46 6.69 -2.94
C ALA A 166 -4.67 5.80 -2.68
N ALA A 167 -5.55 6.25 -1.79
CA ALA A 167 -6.87 5.64 -1.61
C ALA A 167 -7.79 6.03 -2.78
N ARG A 168 -9.04 6.43 -2.49
CA ARG A 168 -9.98 6.90 -3.52
C ARG A 168 -9.68 8.33 -3.95
N VAL A 169 -9.70 8.58 -5.26
CA VAL A 169 -9.56 9.90 -5.86
C VAL A 169 -10.82 10.26 -6.63
N GLY A 170 -11.47 11.36 -6.27
CA GLY A 170 -12.69 11.86 -6.93
C GLY A 170 -12.43 12.60 -8.24
N GLY A 171 -11.24 13.18 -8.42
CA GLY A 171 -10.81 13.86 -9.64
C GLY A 171 -9.75 13.10 -10.45
N PRO A 172 -9.16 13.75 -11.48
CA PRO A 172 -8.06 13.18 -12.25
C PRO A 172 -6.82 12.95 -11.38
N ALA A 173 -6.12 11.85 -11.64
CA ALA A 173 -4.97 11.41 -10.86
C ALA A 173 -3.73 11.26 -11.74
N ARG A 174 -2.63 11.92 -11.34
CA ARG A 174 -1.29 11.73 -11.93
C ARG A 174 -0.33 11.22 -10.87
N LEU A 175 0.27 10.06 -11.08
CA LEU A 175 1.21 9.42 -10.16
C LEU A 175 2.48 9.02 -10.91
N GLU A 176 3.64 9.51 -10.47
CA GLU A 176 4.92 9.25 -11.11
C GLU A 176 6.02 8.90 -10.11
N THR A 177 6.70 7.78 -10.35
CA THR A 177 7.88 7.36 -9.59
C THR A 177 8.97 6.81 -10.52
N GLN A 178 10.26 6.93 -10.16
CA GLN A 178 11.31 6.27 -10.94
C GLN A 178 11.48 4.82 -10.45
N GLY A 179 11.61 4.58 -9.15
CA GLY A 179 11.89 3.23 -8.63
C GLY A 179 10.73 2.52 -7.94
N GLY A 180 9.78 3.27 -7.39
CA GLY A 180 8.83 2.73 -6.43
C GLY A 180 7.61 2.04 -7.05
N HIS A 181 6.85 1.38 -6.18
CA HIS A 181 5.53 0.85 -6.49
C HIS A 181 4.49 1.97 -6.43
N ILE A 182 3.48 1.85 -7.29
CA ILE A 182 2.32 2.73 -7.27
C ILE A 182 1.10 1.87 -6.97
N THR A 183 0.39 2.22 -5.92
CA THR A 183 -0.85 1.57 -5.51
C THR A 183 -1.96 2.61 -5.44
N VAL A 184 -3.02 2.43 -6.21
CA VAL A 184 -4.19 3.30 -6.22
C VAL A 184 -5.45 2.47 -6.02
N GLN A 185 -6.30 2.87 -5.06
CA GLN A 185 -7.54 2.15 -4.80
C GLN A 185 -8.58 2.37 -5.90
N ASP A 186 -9.10 3.60 -6.04
CA ASP A 186 -10.14 3.93 -7.03
C ASP A 186 -9.92 5.35 -7.56
N VAL A 187 -10.24 5.58 -8.83
CA VAL A 187 -10.20 6.90 -9.48
C VAL A 187 -11.51 7.14 -10.21
N ALA A 188 -12.24 8.19 -9.83
CA ALA A 188 -13.55 8.52 -10.41
C ALA A 188 -13.47 9.30 -11.74
N ALA A 189 -12.25 9.68 -12.18
CA ALA A 189 -11.97 10.31 -13.47
C ALA A 189 -10.79 9.60 -14.16
N ASP A 190 -9.97 10.36 -14.89
CA ASP A 190 -8.82 9.82 -15.63
C ASP A 190 -7.60 9.56 -14.74
N LEU A 191 -6.82 8.53 -15.09
CA LEU A 191 -5.60 8.13 -14.38
C LEU A 191 -4.39 8.10 -15.32
N SER A 192 -3.29 8.73 -14.90
CA SER A 192 -1.95 8.55 -15.45
C SER A 192 -1.01 8.04 -14.37
N ALA A 193 -0.54 6.80 -14.46
CA ALA A 193 0.37 6.18 -13.51
C ALA A 193 1.63 5.66 -14.20
N VAL A 194 2.80 6.19 -13.83
CA VAL A 194 4.08 5.86 -14.49
C VAL A 194 5.15 5.50 -13.46
N SER A 195 5.76 4.33 -13.62
CA SER A 195 6.94 3.89 -12.84
C SER A 195 8.09 3.52 -13.76
N ALA A 196 9.36 3.76 -13.41
CA ALA A 196 10.46 3.25 -14.25
C ALA A 196 10.77 1.76 -13.99
N GLY A 197 10.33 1.17 -12.88
CA GLY A 197 10.58 -0.26 -12.61
C GLY A 197 9.66 -0.95 -11.61
N GLY A 198 8.86 -0.22 -10.86
CA GLY A 198 7.99 -0.80 -9.84
C GLY A 198 6.70 -1.41 -10.40
N HIS A 199 6.05 -2.23 -9.56
CA HIS A 199 4.69 -2.71 -9.75
C HIS A 199 3.66 -1.59 -9.68
N LEU A 200 2.68 -1.68 -10.56
CA LEU A 200 1.51 -0.79 -10.61
C LEU A 200 0.29 -1.63 -10.26
N THR A 201 -0.37 -1.27 -9.17
CA THR A 201 -1.62 -1.90 -8.75
C THR A 201 -2.70 -0.85 -8.66
N VAL A 202 -3.71 -0.97 -9.50
CA VAL A 202 -4.81 -0.01 -9.63
C VAL A 202 -6.13 -0.75 -9.46
N GLY A 203 -7.04 -0.26 -8.63
CA GLY A 203 -8.39 -0.80 -8.57
C GLY A 203 -9.24 -0.28 -9.73
N ASN A 204 -10.29 0.49 -9.44
CA ASN A 204 -11.27 0.90 -10.45
C ASN A 204 -11.00 2.30 -10.99
N VAL A 205 -11.03 2.47 -12.31
CA VAL A 205 -10.93 3.76 -13.00
C VAL A 205 -12.20 4.02 -13.81
N GLN A 206 -12.89 5.11 -13.52
CA GLN A 206 -14.14 5.47 -14.21
C GLN A 206 -13.92 6.22 -15.53
N GLY A 207 -12.80 6.93 -15.67
CA GLY A 207 -12.38 7.58 -16.92
C GLY A 207 -11.41 6.73 -17.73
N ASP A 208 -10.51 7.42 -18.45
CA ASP A 208 -9.43 6.80 -19.23
C ASP A 208 -8.22 6.51 -18.34
N ALA A 209 -7.45 5.48 -18.68
CA ALA A 209 -6.28 5.05 -17.90
C ALA A 209 -5.04 4.87 -18.78
N VAL A 210 -3.95 5.57 -18.44
CA VAL A 210 -2.61 5.37 -19.01
C VAL A 210 -1.69 4.89 -17.91
N ILE A 211 -1.24 3.64 -18.00
CA ILE A 211 -0.47 2.96 -16.95
C ILE A 211 0.78 2.34 -17.57
N ARG A 212 1.96 2.78 -17.13
CA ARG A 212 3.24 2.38 -17.74
C ARG A 212 4.29 2.03 -16.69
N THR A 213 4.99 0.91 -16.86
CA THR A 213 6.18 0.56 -16.05
C THR A 213 7.35 0.12 -16.90
N GLY A 214 8.58 0.44 -16.51
CA GLY A 214 9.76 -0.05 -17.22
C GLY A 214 10.09 -1.53 -16.97
N GLY A 215 9.46 -2.20 -16.00
CA GLY A 215 9.74 -3.63 -15.77
C GLY A 215 8.78 -4.37 -14.83
N GLY A 216 8.03 -3.67 -13.98
CA GLY A 216 7.12 -4.30 -13.05
C GLY A 216 5.87 -4.91 -13.70
N HIS A 217 5.17 -5.72 -12.91
CA HIS A 217 3.79 -6.13 -13.20
C HIS A 217 2.80 -4.96 -13.13
N ILE A 218 1.83 -4.98 -14.05
CA ILE A 218 0.66 -4.10 -14.03
C ILE A 218 -0.56 -4.94 -13.65
N ARG A 219 -1.28 -4.52 -12.62
CA ARG A 219 -2.56 -5.10 -12.21
C ARG A 219 -3.61 -4.02 -12.16
N VAL A 220 -4.70 -4.22 -12.88
CA VAL A 220 -5.81 -3.27 -12.96
C VAL A 220 -7.13 -4.02 -12.77
N ALA A 221 -7.94 -3.61 -11.81
CA ALA A 221 -9.23 -4.25 -11.58
C ALA A 221 -10.21 -3.87 -12.70
N SER A 222 -10.49 -2.58 -12.89
CA SER A 222 -11.37 -2.16 -13.98
C SER A 222 -11.05 -0.78 -14.55
N VAL A 223 -11.30 -0.62 -15.85
CA VAL A 223 -11.26 0.68 -16.54
C VAL A 223 -12.52 0.85 -17.37
N LYS A 224 -13.35 1.83 -17.05
CA LYS A 224 -14.60 2.06 -17.79
C LYS A 224 -14.35 2.75 -19.13
N GLY A 225 -13.40 3.69 -19.19
CA GLY A 225 -12.97 4.36 -20.42
C GLY A 225 -11.98 3.53 -21.24
N ALA A 226 -11.11 4.22 -21.97
CA ALA A 226 -10.01 3.62 -22.73
C ALA A 226 -8.82 3.29 -21.82
N ALA A 227 -8.20 2.13 -22.02
CA ALA A 227 -7.05 1.68 -21.24
C ALA A 227 -5.80 1.50 -22.12
N GLN A 228 -4.70 2.13 -21.72
CA GLN A 228 -3.36 1.91 -22.30
C GLN A 228 -2.41 1.39 -21.22
N LEU A 229 -2.01 0.13 -21.33
CA LEU A 229 -1.18 -0.58 -20.35
C LEU A 229 0.13 -1.04 -20.99
N GLU A 230 1.28 -0.59 -20.48
CA GLU A 230 2.58 -0.89 -21.09
C GLU A 230 3.65 -1.29 -20.06
N THR A 231 4.37 -2.38 -20.32
CA THR A 231 5.52 -2.80 -19.51
C THR A 231 6.65 -3.37 -20.37
N SER A 232 7.92 -3.16 -20.00
CA SER A 232 9.02 -3.75 -20.79
C SER A 232 9.19 -5.26 -20.57
N GLY A 233 8.67 -5.83 -19.47
CA GLY A 233 8.95 -7.23 -19.13
C GLY A 233 7.95 -7.90 -18.19
N GLY A 234 7.26 -7.14 -17.35
CA GLY A 234 6.28 -7.71 -16.43
C GLY A 234 5.02 -8.26 -17.11
N ASN A 235 4.31 -9.09 -16.37
CA ASN A 235 2.93 -9.48 -16.70
C ASN A 235 1.96 -8.30 -16.56
N ILE A 236 0.94 -8.28 -17.43
CA ILE A 236 -0.19 -7.36 -17.35
C ILE A 236 -1.46 -8.16 -17.09
N SER A 237 -2.24 -7.75 -16.10
CA SER A 237 -3.57 -8.28 -15.82
C SER A 237 -4.60 -7.16 -15.73
N LEU A 238 -5.70 -7.30 -16.47
CA LEU A 238 -6.82 -6.36 -16.51
C LEU A 238 -8.13 -7.15 -16.45
N GLU A 239 -8.92 -6.98 -15.41
CA GLU A 239 -10.10 -7.84 -15.19
C GLU A 239 -11.32 -7.37 -15.98
N ARG A 240 -11.54 -6.05 -16.09
CA ARG A 240 -12.67 -5.49 -16.85
C ARG A 240 -12.28 -4.22 -17.60
N ALA A 241 -12.68 -4.09 -18.87
CA ALA A 241 -12.50 -2.83 -19.60
C ALA A 241 -13.57 -2.49 -20.64
N GLY A 242 -14.03 -1.22 -20.65
CA GLY A 242 -15.31 -0.81 -21.22
C GLY A 242 -15.34 -0.13 -22.61
N ALA A 243 -14.31 0.63 -23.01
CA ALA A 243 -14.36 1.42 -24.25
C ALA A 243 -13.30 1.07 -25.30
N GLY A 244 -12.22 0.41 -24.92
CA GLY A 244 -11.13 0.00 -25.80
C GLY A 244 -9.81 -0.15 -25.06
N ILE A 245 -8.93 -1.02 -25.55
CA ILE A 245 -7.75 -1.45 -24.80
C ILE A 245 -6.54 -1.57 -25.73
N ILE A 246 -5.44 -0.96 -25.32
CA ILE A 246 -4.11 -1.14 -25.90
C ILE A 246 -3.20 -1.70 -24.81
N VAL A 247 -2.73 -2.93 -24.98
CA VAL A 247 -1.83 -3.59 -24.03
C VAL A 247 -0.54 -4.01 -24.70
N HIS A 248 0.59 -3.63 -24.14
CA HIS A 248 1.90 -4.04 -24.65
C HIS A 248 2.82 -4.52 -23.53
N THR A 249 3.45 -5.68 -23.72
CA THR A 249 4.55 -6.13 -22.85
C THR A 249 5.74 -6.62 -23.67
N GLY A 250 6.96 -6.32 -23.22
CA GLY A 250 8.17 -6.80 -23.91
C GLY A 250 8.48 -8.28 -23.69
N GLY A 251 7.79 -8.98 -22.78
CA GLY A 251 8.02 -10.42 -22.59
C GLY A 251 7.09 -11.14 -21.62
N GLY A 252 6.32 -10.40 -20.81
CA GLY A 252 5.40 -10.97 -19.84
C GLY A 252 4.13 -11.55 -20.47
N ARG A 253 3.34 -12.22 -19.63
CA ARG A 253 1.99 -12.69 -19.96
C ARG A 253 0.99 -11.53 -19.91
N ILE A 254 0.02 -11.55 -20.81
CA ILE A 254 -1.15 -10.66 -20.79
C ILE A 254 -2.37 -11.51 -20.45
N ASP A 255 -3.06 -11.18 -19.36
CA ASP A 255 -4.35 -11.78 -19.00
C ASP A 255 -5.44 -10.69 -18.98
N LEU A 256 -6.41 -10.81 -19.87
CA LEU A 256 -7.57 -9.92 -19.97
C LEU A 256 -8.82 -10.68 -19.54
N GLY A 257 -9.63 -10.07 -18.67
CA GLY A 257 -10.91 -10.61 -18.24
C GLY A 257 -12.03 -10.29 -19.23
N GLU A 258 -13.04 -9.56 -18.77
CA GLU A 258 -14.19 -9.13 -19.58
C GLU A 258 -13.90 -7.81 -20.28
N THR A 259 -13.89 -7.83 -21.60
CA THR A 259 -13.46 -6.68 -22.41
C THR A 259 -14.48 -6.33 -23.49
N TRP A 260 -14.76 -5.04 -23.61
CA TRP A 260 -15.68 -4.45 -24.58
C TRP A 260 -14.96 -3.39 -25.43
N GLY A 261 -15.31 -3.32 -26.71
CA GLY A 261 -14.73 -2.39 -27.66
C GLY A 261 -13.54 -2.97 -28.42
N ALA A 262 -12.74 -2.09 -29.02
CA ALA A 262 -11.58 -2.49 -29.81
C ALA A 262 -10.41 -2.87 -28.91
N ILE A 263 -9.76 -4.00 -29.20
CA ILE A 263 -8.64 -4.51 -28.40
C ILE A 263 -7.42 -4.69 -29.29
N ARG A 264 -6.28 -4.17 -28.83
CA ARG A 264 -4.96 -4.49 -29.35
C ARG A 264 -4.06 -4.92 -28.21
N ALA A 265 -3.62 -6.17 -28.21
CA ALA A 265 -2.68 -6.68 -27.22
C ALA A 265 -1.47 -7.31 -27.91
N SER A 266 -0.26 -6.99 -27.46
CA SER A 266 0.94 -7.64 -27.97
C SER A 266 2.00 -7.96 -26.92
N THR A 267 2.70 -9.07 -27.12
CA THR A 267 3.83 -9.49 -26.29
C THR A 267 4.96 -10.07 -27.14
N ALA A 268 6.23 -9.86 -26.77
CA ALA A 268 7.33 -10.44 -27.55
C ALA A 268 7.48 -11.96 -27.36
N GLY A 269 7.01 -12.52 -26.24
CA GLY A 269 7.19 -13.96 -25.97
C GLY A 269 6.24 -14.57 -24.94
N GLY A 270 5.43 -13.77 -24.24
CA GLY A 270 4.48 -14.30 -23.26
C GLY A 270 3.20 -14.84 -23.90
N ASN A 271 2.39 -15.49 -23.07
CA ASN A 271 1.05 -15.93 -23.47
C ASN A 271 0.07 -14.75 -23.42
N ILE A 272 -0.96 -14.81 -24.26
CA ILE A 272 -2.10 -13.88 -24.20
C ILE A 272 -3.34 -14.70 -23.87
N GLY A 273 -3.95 -14.43 -22.72
CA GLY A 273 -5.22 -15.02 -22.31
C GLY A 273 -6.33 -13.97 -22.29
N VAL A 274 -7.48 -14.27 -22.87
CA VAL A 274 -8.66 -13.39 -22.85
C VAL A 274 -9.90 -14.19 -22.45
N LEU A 275 -10.57 -13.75 -21.38
CA LEU A 275 -11.75 -14.44 -20.84
C LEU A 275 -13.00 -14.16 -21.70
N LYS A 276 -13.27 -12.90 -22.02
CA LYS A 276 -14.40 -12.52 -22.87
C LYS A 276 -14.06 -11.32 -23.72
N VAL A 277 -14.34 -11.43 -25.01
CA VAL A 277 -14.08 -10.38 -25.98
C VAL A 277 -15.31 -10.02 -26.79
N VAL A 278 -15.67 -8.73 -26.73
CA VAL A 278 -16.82 -8.14 -27.43
C VAL A 278 -16.33 -6.95 -28.27
N GLY A 279 -16.03 -7.19 -29.53
CA GLY A 279 -15.54 -6.17 -30.47
C GLY A 279 -14.34 -6.65 -31.31
N PRO A 280 -13.84 -5.79 -32.23
CA PRO A 280 -12.70 -6.11 -33.08
C PRO A 280 -11.43 -6.25 -32.25
N THR A 281 -10.71 -7.35 -32.43
CA THR A 281 -9.62 -7.75 -31.55
C THR A 281 -8.39 -8.14 -32.33
N GLN A 282 -7.24 -7.55 -32.00
CA GLN A 282 -5.93 -7.87 -32.55
C GLN A 282 -5.00 -8.33 -31.43
N LEU A 283 -4.47 -9.55 -31.56
CA LEU A 283 -3.56 -10.16 -30.59
C LEU A 283 -2.31 -10.66 -31.30
N ASP A 284 -1.14 -10.22 -30.85
CA ASP A 284 0.14 -10.58 -31.48
C ASP A 284 1.13 -11.07 -30.42
N THR A 285 1.67 -12.29 -30.56
CA THR A 285 2.73 -12.79 -29.68
C THR A 285 3.92 -13.34 -30.46
N GLY A 286 5.13 -13.00 -30.04
CA GLY A 286 6.34 -13.48 -30.72
C GLY A 286 6.68 -14.96 -30.44
N GLY A 287 6.09 -15.58 -29.42
CA GLY A 287 6.39 -16.99 -29.10
C GLY A 287 5.48 -17.70 -28.10
N GLY A 288 4.52 -17.01 -27.47
CA GLY A 288 3.59 -17.62 -26.53
C GLY A 288 2.30 -18.13 -27.19
N SER A 289 1.47 -18.81 -26.40
CA SER A 289 0.15 -19.26 -26.84
C SER A 289 -0.91 -18.16 -26.66
N ILE A 290 -1.91 -18.15 -27.52
CA ILE A 290 -3.07 -17.26 -27.43
C ILE A 290 -4.30 -18.10 -27.05
N CYS A 291 -4.97 -17.73 -25.97
CA CYS A 291 -6.17 -18.42 -25.47
C CYS A 291 -7.34 -17.43 -25.37
N LEU A 292 -8.45 -17.74 -26.04
CA LEU A 292 -9.65 -16.89 -26.14
C LEU A 292 -10.88 -17.70 -25.75
N THR A 293 -11.36 -17.56 -24.52
CA THR A 293 -12.41 -18.47 -23.99
C THR A 293 -13.85 -18.06 -24.33
N LYS A 294 -14.15 -16.78 -24.58
CA LYS A 294 -15.47 -16.35 -25.08
C LYS A 294 -15.33 -15.28 -26.15
N VAL A 295 -15.45 -15.70 -27.40
CA VAL A 295 -15.37 -14.83 -28.58
C VAL A 295 -16.75 -14.41 -29.05
N GLN A 296 -17.03 -13.10 -29.07
CA GLN A 296 -18.27 -12.49 -29.58
C GLN A 296 -18.02 -11.42 -30.66
N GLY A 297 -16.81 -11.35 -31.25
CA GLY A 297 -16.44 -10.37 -32.28
C GLY A 297 -15.35 -10.89 -33.24
N ALA A 298 -14.99 -10.06 -34.23
CA ALA A 298 -13.93 -10.39 -35.19
C ALA A 298 -12.54 -10.40 -34.51
N ILE A 299 -11.74 -11.41 -34.83
CA ILE A 299 -10.40 -11.58 -34.24
C ILE A 299 -9.34 -11.67 -35.32
N ARG A 300 -8.23 -10.97 -35.11
CA ARG A 300 -6.94 -11.25 -35.72
C ARG A 300 -5.97 -11.70 -34.62
N ALA A 301 -5.56 -12.95 -34.63
CA ALA A 301 -4.58 -13.47 -33.67
C ALA A 301 -3.39 -14.07 -34.41
N SER A 302 -2.17 -13.69 -34.02
CA SER A 302 -0.93 -14.16 -34.63
C SER A 302 0.09 -14.59 -33.57
N THR A 303 0.71 -15.75 -33.79
CA THR A 303 1.84 -16.24 -32.98
C THR A 303 2.93 -16.87 -33.85
N SER A 304 4.20 -16.68 -33.50
CA SER A 304 5.30 -17.33 -34.25
C SER A 304 5.45 -18.82 -33.92
N ALA A 305 5.25 -19.23 -32.66
CA ALA A 305 5.61 -20.56 -32.17
C ALA A 305 4.66 -21.14 -31.10
N GLY A 306 3.48 -20.55 -30.91
CA GLY A 306 2.51 -20.98 -29.90
C GLY A 306 1.22 -21.57 -30.48
N THR A 307 0.45 -22.20 -29.60
CA THR A 307 -0.90 -22.67 -29.93
C THR A 307 -1.89 -21.50 -29.86
N ILE A 308 -2.81 -21.44 -30.81
CA ILE A 308 -3.98 -20.55 -30.72
C ILE A 308 -5.21 -21.39 -30.41
N THR A 309 -5.86 -21.11 -29.28
CA THR A 309 -7.13 -21.74 -28.91
C THR A 309 -8.23 -20.68 -28.82
N ALA A 310 -9.31 -20.88 -29.58
CA ALA A 310 -10.42 -19.93 -29.63
C ALA A 310 -11.78 -20.64 -29.50
N TRP A 311 -12.57 -20.18 -28.53
CA TRP A 311 -13.94 -20.64 -28.28
C TRP A 311 -14.93 -19.57 -28.72
N PHE A 312 -15.59 -19.82 -29.85
CA PHE A 312 -16.67 -19.00 -30.36
C PHE A 312 -17.94 -19.29 -29.56
N VAL A 313 -18.55 -18.23 -29.05
CA VAL A 313 -19.84 -18.28 -28.34
C VAL A 313 -20.85 -17.37 -29.03
N PRO A 314 -22.12 -17.80 -29.17
CA PRO A 314 -23.15 -16.96 -29.75
C PRO A 314 -23.26 -15.61 -29.02
N GLU A 315 -23.69 -14.57 -29.73
CA GLU A 315 -23.98 -13.27 -29.11
C GLU A 315 -25.17 -13.43 -28.15
N ASP A 316 -24.97 -13.18 -26.85
CA ASP A 316 -26.06 -13.25 -25.85
C ASP A 316 -27.15 -12.22 -26.18
N LYS A 317 -28.33 -12.68 -26.62
CA LYS A 317 -29.55 -11.85 -26.63
C LYS A 317 -30.72 -12.62 -26.06
N GLY A 318 -31.34 -12.02 -25.04
CA GLY A 318 -32.68 -12.39 -24.59
C GLY A 318 -33.72 -12.20 -25.70
N GLY A 319 -33.91 -13.25 -26.51
CA GLY A 319 -35.13 -13.46 -27.30
C GLY A 319 -35.13 -13.13 -28.79
N ALA A 320 -34.01 -12.74 -29.43
CA ALA A 320 -33.99 -12.50 -30.88
C ALA A 320 -32.72 -13.06 -31.55
N LYS A 321 -32.92 -13.80 -32.65
CA LYS A 321 -31.93 -14.53 -33.48
C LYS A 321 -30.51 -13.98 -33.38
N ALA A 322 -29.57 -14.86 -33.00
CA ALA A 322 -28.14 -14.58 -32.96
C ALA A 322 -27.70 -13.88 -34.25
N ARG A 323 -27.07 -12.70 -34.13
CA ARG A 323 -26.49 -12.04 -35.31
C ARG A 323 -25.24 -12.80 -35.73
N PRO A 324 -24.93 -12.88 -37.03
CA PRO A 324 -23.63 -13.35 -37.49
C PRO A 324 -22.53 -12.48 -36.85
N TYR A 325 -21.39 -13.06 -36.52
CA TYR A 325 -20.21 -12.28 -36.13
C TYR A 325 -19.95 -11.19 -37.18
N SER A 326 -19.74 -9.96 -36.71
CA SER A 326 -19.46 -8.84 -37.60
C SER A 326 -17.97 -8.82 -37.95
N GLY A 327 -17.61 -9.32 -39.13
CA GLY A 327 -16.31 -9.18 -39.77
C GLY A 327 -15.45 -10.45 -39.85
N PRO A 328 -14.47 -10.48 -40.78
CA PRO A 328 -13.63 -11.65 -41.00
C PRO A 328 -12.70 -11.90 -39.81
N SER A 329 -12.51 -13.17 -39.46
CA SER A 329 -11.58 -13.58 -38.42
C SER A 329 -10.39 -14.32 -39.02
N GLN A 330 -9.21 -14.11 -38.43
CA GLN A 330 -7.94 -14.65 -38.92
C GLN A 330 -7.10 -15.12 -37.73
N LEU A 331 -6.76 -16.42 -37.71
CA LEU A 331 -5.87 -17.01 -36.72
C LEU A 331 -4.65 -17.58 -37.45
N GLU A 332 -3.45 -17.12 -37.07
CA GLU A 332 -2.19 -17.53 -37.69
C GLU A 332 -1.19 -18.01 -36.66
N SER A 333 -0.64 -19.20 -36.87
CA SER A 333 0.47 -19.73 -36.07
C SER A 333 1.62 -20.15 -36.97
N GLY A 334 2.85 -19.71 -36.70
CA GLY A 334 4.02 -20.19 -37.44
C GLY A 334 4.28 -21.67 -37.15
N ALA A 335 4.67 -21.97 -35.91
CA ALA A 335 5.06 -23.30 -35.44
C ALA A 335 4.20 -23.79 -34.27
N GLY A 336 2.87 -23.78 -34.43
CA GLY A 336 1.94 -24.26 -33.41
C GLY A 336 0.57 -24.63 -33.96
N ASP A 337 -0.19 -25.33 -33.12
CA ASP A 337 -1.54 -25.79 -33.44
C ASP A 337 -2.56 -24.65 -33.38
N ILE A 338 -3.62 -24.78 -34.16
CA ILE A 338 -4.80 -23.90 -34.08
C ILE A 338 -6.00 -24.78 -33.72
N LEU A 339 -6.59 -24.52 -32.57
CA LEU A 339 -7.73 -25.26 -32.04
C LEU A 339 -8.94 -24.33 -31.92
N VAL A 340 -9.97 -24.60 -32.71
CA VAL A 340 -11.17 -23.76 -32.77
C VAL A 340 -12.40 -24.56 -32.36
N TYR A 341 -13.15 -24.00 -31.42
CA TYR A 341 -14.44 -24.51 -30.98
C TYR A 341 -15.56 -23.60 -31.49
N ILE A 342 -16.51 -24.19 -32.23
CA ILE A 342 -17.57 -23.48 -32.94
C ILE A 342 -18.93 -23.96 -32.42
N PRO A 343 -19.88 -23.06 -32.11
CA PRO A 343 -21.24 -23.47 -31.74
C PRO A 343 -22.02 -23.93 -32.98
N ARG A 344 -22.87 -24.95 -32.84
CA ARG A 344 -23.60 -25.56 -33.97
C ARG A 344 -24.49 -24.60 -34.75
N GLU A 345 -24.96 -23.55 -34.11
CA GLU A 345 -25.85 -22.54 -34.71
C GLU A 345 -25.11 -21.45 -35.49
N LEU A 346 -23.77 -21.47 -35.50
CA LEU A 346 -23.02 -20.39 -36.10
C LEU A 346 -22.92 -20.50 -37.62
N ALA A 347 -23.34 -19.44 -38.32
CA ALA A 347 -23.16 -19.28 -39.75
C ALA A 347 -21.77 -18.68 -40.05
N ILE A 348 -20.87 -19.49 -40.62
CA ILE A 348 -19.47 -19.10 -40.89
C ILE A 348 -18.86 -19.92 -42.03
N THR A 349 -17.96 -19.30 -42.79
CA THR A 349 -17.16 -19.97 -43.82
C THR A 349 -15.77 -20.25 -43.27
N ILE A 350 -15.33 -21.49 -43.25
CA ILE A 350 -14.00 -21.91 -42.79
C ILE A 350 -13.08 -22.01 -44.00
N ASP A 351 -11.94 -21.34 -43.94
CA ASP A 351 -10.82 -21.49 -44.86
C ASP A 351 -9.55 -21.79 -44.05
N ALA A 352 -9.18 -23.06 -44.00
CA ALA A 352 -8.08 -23.56 -43.20
C ALA A 352 -6.91 -24.01 -44.09
N THR A 353 -5.69 -23.62 -43.76
CA THR A 353 -4.50 -23.86 -44.57
C THR A 353 -3.30 -24.30 -43.73
N VAL A 354 -2.64 -25.37 -44.14
CA VAL A 354 -1.35 -25.85 -43.61
C VAL A 354 -0.30 -25.85 -44.72
N GLU A 355 0.80 -25.12 -44.55
CA GLU A 355 1.79 -24.88 -45.63
C GLU A 355 2.91 -25.91 -45.73
N SER A 356 3.32 -26.53 -44.61
CA SER A 356 4.37 -27.55 -44.56
C SER A 356 3.93 -28.77 -43.74
N PRO A 357 3.00 -29.58 -44.26
CA PRO A 357 2.48 -30.79 -43.67
C PRO A 357 3.46 -31.94 -43.95
N SER A 358 4.56 -32.01 -43.21
CA SER A 358 5.39 -33.22 -43.20
C SER A 358 4.56 -34.41 -42.68
N GLU A 359 3.82 -34.19 -41.59
CA GLU A 359 2.84 -35.11 -40.96
C GLU A 359 1.56 -34.41 -40.46
N ASN A 360 1.47 -33.08 -40.63
CA ASN A 360 0.38 -32.27 -40.08
C ASN A 360 -0.88 -32.32 -40.96
N HIS A 361 -2.05 -32.27 -40.33
CA HIS A 361 -3.33 -32.33 -41.02
C HIS A 361 -4.36 -31.37 -40.43
N ILE A 362 -5.45 -31.18 -41.18
CA ILE A 362 -6.65 -30.50 -40.72
C ILE A 362 -7.59 -31.59 -40.21
N ASP A 363 -7.84 -31.61 -38.90
CA ASP A 363 -8.75 -32.53 -38.24
C ASP A 363 -10.04 -31.78 -37.88
N ALA A 364 -11.17 -32.27 -38.37
CA ALA A 364 -12.47 -31.70 -38.07
C ALA A 364 -13.39 -32.77 -37.48
N ASP A 365 -14.28 -32.35 -36.57
CA ASP A 365 -15.38 -33.18 -36.10
C ASP A 365 -16.14 -33.75 -37.33
N PRO A 366 -16.48 -35.05 -37.39
CA PRO A 366 -17.18 -35.64 -38.55
C PRO A 366 -18.47 -34.93 -38.97
N ALA A 367 -19.10 -34.20 -38.05
CA ALA A 367 -20.28 -33.38 -38.34
C ALA A 367 -19.97 -32.03 -39.04
N ILE A 368 -18.70 -31.67 -39.22
CA ILE A 368 -18.25 -30.51 -39.99
C ILE A 368 -17.95 -30.99 -41.42
N PRO A 369 -18.70 -30.54 -42.44
CA PRO A 369 -18.55 -30.98 -43.83
C PRO A 369 -17.33 -30.33 -44.49
N LEU A 370 -16.13 -30.67 -44.01
CA LEU A 370 -14.86 -30.11 -44.47
C LEU A 370 -14.39 -30.78 -45.77
N LYS A 371 -14.26 -30.00 -46.84
CA LYS A 371 -13.64 -30.42 -48.09
C LYS A 371 -12.14 -30.15 -48.02
N VAL A 372 -11.33 -31.20 -47.87
CA VAL A 372 -9.87 -31.09 -47.82
C VAL A 372 -9.28 -31.34 -49.21
N THR A 373 -8.40 -30.44 -49.63
CA THR A 373 -7.64 -30.51 -50.88
C THR A 373 -6.15 -30.49 -50.58
N TYR A 374 -5.39 -31.25 -51.38
CA TYR A 374 -3.93 -31.35 -51.27
C TYR A 374 -3.34 -30.77 -52.56
N SER A 375 -2.54 -29.72 -52.45
CA SER A 375 -1.90 -29.07 -53.60
C SER A 375 -0.40 -28.96 -53.37
N GLY A 376 0.40 -29.40 -54.35
CA GLY A 376 1.86 -29.28 -54.31
C GLY A 376 2.56 -30.48 -54.96
N SER A 377 3.40 -30.21 -55.96
CA SER A 377 4.25 -31.17 -56.65
C SER A 377 5.64 -30.56 -56.81
N GLY A 378 6.66 -31.14 -56.17
CA GLY A 378 8.05 -30.66 -56.20
C GLY A 378 8.56 -30.04 -54.89
N SER A 379 9.76 -29.46 -54.94
CA SER A 379 10.58 -28.95 -53.80
C SER A 379 9.98 -27.81 -52.97
N SER A 380 8.75 -27.35 -53.27
CA SER A 380 8.11 -26.19 -52.63
C SER A 380 7.09 -26.53 -51.53
N GLY A 381 7.10 -27.76 -51.02
CA GLY A 381 6.20 -28.22 -49.95
C GLY A 381 4.79 -28.60 -50.44
N ARG A 382 4.23 -29.67 -49.88
CA ARG A 382 2.79 -29.99 -50.04
C ARG A 382 1.98 -28.97 -49.23
N MET A 383 0.83 -28.53 -49.69
CA MET A 383 -0.07 -27.64 -48.95
C MET A 383 -1.40 -28.36 -48.76
N VAL A 384 -1.99 -28.25 -47.56
CA VAL A 384 -3.31 -28.80 -47.24
C VAL A 384 -4.27 -27.64 -47.04
N ARG A 385 -5.38 -27.62 -47.78
CA ARG A 385 -6.43 -26.61 -47.63
C ARG A 385 -7.78 -27.26 -47.37
N GLY A 386 -8.44 -26.85 -46.30
CA GLY A 386 -9.76 -27.31 -45.89
C GLY A 386 -10.77 -26.19 -45.99
N GLU A 387 -11.85 -26.39 -46.73
CA GLU A 387 -12.94 -25.43 -46.88
C GLU A 387 -14.26 -26.02 -46.40
N ALA A 388 -15.04 -25.26 -45.64
CA ALA A 388 -16.39 -25.64 -45.22
C ALA A 388 -17.30 -24.42 -45.10
N ALA A 389 -18.58 -24.56 -45.45
CA ALA A 389 -19.61 -23.57 -45.16
C ALA A 389 -20.56 -24.14 -44.10
N LEU A 390 -20.57 -23.53 -42.91
CA LEU A 390 -21.46 -23.92 -41.81
C LEU A 390 -22.73 -23.06 -41.83
N ASN A 391 -23.90 -23.70 -41.65
CA ASN A 391 -25.22 -23.04 -41.59
C ASN A 391 -25.52 -22.02 -42.71
N GLY A 392 -25.17 -22.37 -43.95
CA GLY A 392 -25.35 -21.48 -45.11
C GLY A 392 -24.15 -20.57 -45.41
N GLY A 393 -23.06 -20.69 -44.64
CA GLY A 393 -21.87 -19.87 -44.78
C GLY A 393 -22.04 -18.49 -44.15
N GLY A 394 -21.09 -17.59 -44.42
CA GLY A 394 -21.08 -16.24 -43.87
C GLY A 394 -19.69 -15.63 -43.94
N GLU A 395 -19.36 -14.82 -42.94
CA GLU A 395 -18.01 -14.27 -42.76
C GLU A 395 -16.95 -15.38 -42.75
N VAL A 396 -15.75 -15.04 -43.22
CA VAL A 396 -14.67 -16.01 -43.37
C VAL A 396 -13.84 -16.08 -42.09
N LEU A 397 -13.69 -17.28 -41.54
CA LEU A 397 -12.68 -17.63 -40.55
C LEU A 397 -11.48 -18.25 -41.27
N ARG A 398 -10.42 -17.45 -41.42
CA ARG A 398 -9.15 -17.90 -41.99
C ARG A 398 -8.25 -18.47 -40.91
N LEU A 399 -7.80 -19.69 -41.11
CA LEU A 399 -6.90 -20.40 -40.20
C LEU A 399 -5.64 -20.75 -40.99
N ARG A 400 -4.46 -20.34 -40.53
CA ARG A 400 -3.20 -20.61 -41.24
C ARG A 400 -2.12 -21.08 -40.28
N THR A 401 -1.50 -22.21 -40.60
CA THR A 401 -0.30 -22.67 -39.88
C THR A 401 0.79 -23.17 -40.83
N ILE A 402 2.07 -23.02 -40.46
CA ILE A 402 3.17 -23.53 -41.27
C ILE A 402 3.46 -24.98 -40.90
N THR A 403 3.76 -25.26 -39.63
CA THR A 403 4.18 -26.60 -39.16
C THR A 403 3.32 -27.18 -38.04
N GLY A 404 2.09 -26.69 -37.82
CA GLY A 404 1.15 -27.22 -36.85
C GLY A 404 -0.10 -27.85 -37.46
N ASN A 405 -0.98 -28.36 -36.58
CA ASN A 405 -2.27 -28.93 -36.96
C ASN A 405 -3.38 -27.89 -36.78
N ILE A 406 -4.42 -28.00 -37.61
CA ILE A 406 -5.66 -27.24 -37.42
C ILE A 406 -6.73 -28.21 -36.96
N ARG A 407 -7.31 -27.95 -35.79
CA ARG A 407 -8.38 -28.77 -35.21
C ARG A 407 -9.67 -27.94 -35.09
N LEU A 408 -10.74 -28.46 -35.69
CA LEU A 408 -12.06 -27.85 -35.69
C LEU A 408 -13.04 -28.74 -34.95
N ARG A 409 -13.66 -28.24 -33.89
CA ARG A 409 -14.61 -28.99 -33.07
C ARG A 409 -15.90 -28.20 -32.83
N TYR A 410 -17.02 -28.90 -32.70
CA TYR A 410 -18.21 -28.27 -32.14
C TYR A 410 -18.06 -28.09 -30.63
N SER A 411 -18.56 -26.98 -30.09
CA SER A 411 -18.46 -26.67 -28.65
C SER A 411 -19.19 -27.66 -27.74
N ASP A 412 -20.15 -28.43 -28.27
CA ASP A 412 -20.96 -29.42 -27.55
C ASP A 412 -20.54 -30.88 -27.80
N SER A 413 -19.39 -31.10 -28.47
CA SER A 413 -19.03 -32.42 -28.98
C SER A 413 -18.67 -33.40 -27.84
N PRO A 414 -19.32 -34.58 -27.74
CA PRO A 414 -19.22 -35.48 -26.58
C PRO A 414 -17.86 -36.17 -26.38
N ARG A 415 -16.87 -35.97 -27.26
CA ARG A 415 -15.49 -36.48 -27.12
C ARG A 415 -14.62 -35.71 -26.10
N LEU A 416 -15.22 -34.80 -25.32
CA LEU A 416 -14.58 -34.02 -24.25
C LEU A 416 -13.99 -34.85 -23.08
N SER A 417 -14.07 -36.18 -23.08
CA SER A 417 -13.55 -37.02 -21.99
C SER A 417 -12.01 -37.17 -21.95
N ILE A 418 -11.28 -36.70 -22.98
CA ILE A 418 -9.79 -36.74 -23.03
C ILE A 418 -9.15 -35.34 -23.13
N GLU A 419 -9.91 -34.27 -23.43
CA GLU A 419 -9.38 -32.88 -23.48
C GLU A 419 -10.00 -32.00 -22.37
N PRO A 420 -9.40 -31.93 -21.17
CA PRO A 420 -9.91 -31.13 -20.06
C PRO A 420 -9.42 -29.67 -20.13
N ASP A 421 -9.62 -28.95 -21.25
CA ASP A 421 -8.92 -27.67 -21.47
C ASP A 421 -9.78 -26.41 -21.30
N TYR A 422 -11.08 -26.41 -21.67
CA TYR A 422 -11.91 -25.19 -21.54
C TYR A 422 -12.15 -24.76 -20.08
N ASP A 423 -12.75 -25.64 -19.28
CA ASP A 423 -13.08 -25.32 -17.89
C ASP A 423 -11.81 -25.10 -17.06
N LEU A 424 -10.73 -25.83 -17.35
CA LEU A 424 -9.46 -25.67 -16.65
C LEU A 424 -8.79 -24.33 -17.01
N GLN A 425 -8.68 -23.98 -18.31
CA GLN A 425 -8.08 -22.72 -18.72
C GLN A 425 -8.92 -21.52 -18.27
N ARG A 426 -10.26 -21.62 -18.40
CA ARG A 426 -11.18 -20.62 -17.87
C ARG A 426 -11.00 -20.46 -16.36
N ARG A 427 -11.02 -21.55 -15.60
CA ARG A 427 -10.80 -21.52 -14.14
C ARG A 427 -9.41 -21.00 -13.79
N GLN A 428 -8.37 -21.27 -14.58
CA GLN A 428 -7.02 -20.75 -14.33
C GLN A 428 -6.93 -19.24 -14.56
N ILE A 429 -7.58 -18.72 -15.60
CA ILE A 429 -7.65 -17.27 -15.84
C ILE A 429 -8.50 -16.63 -14.74
N GLU A 430 -9.70 -17.14 -14.47
CA GLU A 430 -10.60 -16.65 -13.41
C GLU A 430 -9.92 -16.71 -12.03
N TYR A 431 -9.25 -17.81 -11.70
CA TYR A 431 -8.52 -17.97 -10.45
C TYR A 431 -7.40 -16.95 -10.32
N ARG A 432 -6.60 -16.74 -11.38
CA ARG A 432 -5.51 -15.74 -11.33
C ARG A 432 -6.05 -14.32 -11.17
N LEU A 433 -7.12 -13.96 -11.89
CA LEU A 433 -7.78 -12.66 -11.73
C LEU A 433 -8.37 -12.52 -10.31
N LYS A 434 -9.09 -13.53 -9.82
CA LYS A 434 -9.71 -13.52 -8.49
C LYS A 434 -8.69 -13.47 -7.35
N MET A 435 -7.62 -14.25 -7.43
CA MET A 435 -6.56 -14.23 -6.42
C MET A 435 -5.90 -12.85 -6.34
N HIS A 436 -5.74 -12.16 -7.48
CA HIS A 436 -5.24 -10.79 -7.48
C HIS A 436 -6.22 -9.79 -6.83
N GLN A 437 -7.54 -9.92 -7.06
CA GLN A 437 -8.54 -9.12 -6.33
C GLN A 437 -8.46 -9.34 -4.81
N GLU A 438 -8.38 -10.59 -4.37
CA GLU A 438 -8.36 -10.93 -2.96
C GLU A 438 -7.05 -10.49 -2.28
N GLU A 439 -5.91 -10.63 -2.96
CA GLU A 439 -4.62 -10.13 -2.47
C GLU A 439 -4.63 -8.61 -2.32
N PHE A 440 -5.21 -7.90 -3.30
CA PHE A 440 -5.36 -6.45 -3.26
C PHE A 440 -6.25 -6.00 -2.11
N ALA A 441 -7.44 -6.62 -1.96
CA ALA A 441 -8.36 -6.33 -0.88
C ALA A 441 -7.72 -6.58 0.50
N ARG A 442 -7.03 -7.72 0.65
CA ARG A 442 -6.32 -8.05 1.91
C ARG A 442 -5.19 -7.08 2.22
N GLN A 443 -4.46 -6.57 1.22
CA GLN A 443 -3.41 -5.58 1.45
C GLN A 443 -3.98 -4.27 1.99
N PHE A 444 -5.06 -3.76 1.39
CA PHE A 444 -5.73 -2.56 1.86
C PHE A 444 -6.39 -2.73 3.23
N GLU A 445 -7.07 -3.86 3.49
CA GLU A 445 -7.66 -4.16 4.80
C GLU A 445 -6.60 -4.22 5.90
N LYS A 446 -5.52 -4.99 5.71
CA LYS A 446 -4.43 -5.08 6.70
C LYS A 446 -3.81 -3.72 6.99
N GLN A 447 -3.66 -2.88 5.96
CA GLN A 447 -3.11 -1.55 6.12
C GLN A 447 -4.07 -0.63 6.91
N GLN A 448 -5.38 -0.67 6.63
CA GLN A 448 -6.37 0.09 7.40
C GLN A 448 -6.51 -0.41 8.84
N GLU A 449 -6.54 -1.72 9.07
CA GLU A 449 -6.61 -2.31 10.42
C GLU A 449 -5.41 -1.90 11.27
N PHE A 450 -4.19 -2.00 10.70
CA PHE A 450 -2.98 -1.58 11.38
C PHE A 450 -3.01 -0.08 11.72
N GLU A 451 -3.46 0.78 10.79
CA GLU A 451 -3.63 2.20 11.05
C GLU A 451 -4.69 2.51 12.11
N GLN A 452 -5.81 1.80 12.12
CA GLN A 452 -6.86 1.96 13.12
C GLN A 452 -6.37 1.55 14.51
N GLN A 453 -5.66 0.43 14.61
CA GLN A 453 -5.03 -0.02 15.86
C GLN A 453 -3.98 0.99 16.34
N ALA A 454 -3.12 1.49 15.44
CA ALA A 454 -2.16 2.53 15.76
C ALA A 454 -2.83 3.83 16.23
N ARG A 455 -3.93 4.25 15.59
CA ARG A 455 -4.74 5.42 16.01
C ARG A 455 -5.39 5.21 17.37
N ALA A 456 -5.96 4.03 17.63
CA ALA A 456 -6.59 3.71 18.90
C ALA A 456 -5.57 3.79 20.04
N LYS A 457 -4.39 3.19 19.83
CA LYS A 457 -3.27 3.23 20.78
C LYS A 457 -2.71 4.63 20.98
N ALA A 458 -2.63 5.44 19.92
CA ALA A 458 -2.19 6.83 20.01
C ALA A 458 -3.17 7.71 20.82
N LYS A 459 -4.48 7.56 20.60
CA LYS A 459 -5.51 8.26 21.40
C LYS A 459 -5.50 7.83 22.87
N GLU A 460 -5.22 6.57 23.15
CA GLU A 460 -5.08 6.06 24.51
C GLU A 460 -3.88 6.71 25.22
N LEU A 461 -2.71 6.72 24.57
CA LEU A 461 -1.51 7.39 25.07
C LEU A 461 -1.70 8.91 25.27
N GLU A 462 -2.41 9.56 24.34
CA GLU A 462 -2.71 10.99 24.45
C GLU A 462 -3.59 11.29 25.67
N ARG A 463 -4.63 10.49 25.93
CA ARG A 463 -5.47 10.62 27.12
C ARG A 463 -4.67 10.43 28.41
N GLU A 464 -3.76 9.46 28.45
CA GLU A 464 -2.87 9.26 29.60
C GLU A 464 -1.94 10.45 29.80
N MET A 465 -1.34 10.98 28.72
CA MET A 465 -0.50 12.18 28.76
C MET A 465 -1.25 13.42 29.25
N THR A 466 -2.46 13.67 28.74
CA THR A 466 -3.30 14.79 29.21
C THR A 466 -3.64 14.65 30.68
N ARG A 467 -3.95 13.43 31.15
CA ARG A 467 -4.20 13.14 32.57
C ARG A 467 -2.99 13.46 33.45
N LEU A 468 -1.79 13.09 32.99
CA LEU A 468 -0.53 13.39 33.67
C LEU A 468 -0.23 14.89 33.68
N GLN A 469 -0.53 15.60 32.60
CA GLN A 469 -0.35 17.06 32.51
C GLN A 469 -1.34 17.84 33.36
N GLU A 470 -2.62 17.45 33.40
CA GLU A 470 -3.62 18.03 34.29
C GLU A 470 -3.27 17.79 35.76
N TRP A 471 -2.77 16.59 36.09
CA TRP A 471 -2.24 16.30 37.42
C TRP A 471 -1.04 17.20 37.76
N GLN A 472 -0.10 17.41 36.84
CA GLN A 472 1.03 18.34 37.03
C GLN A 472 0.58 19.80 37.21
N TRP A 473 -0.40 20.27 36.44
CA TRP A 473 -0.96 21.62 36.56
C TRP A 473 -1.70 21.83 37.88
N LYS A 474 -2.45 20.82 38.33
CA LYS A 474 -3.11 20.83 39.63
C LYS A 474 -2.10 20.96 40.77
N ILE A 475 -0.98 20.22 40.69
CA ILE A 475 0.16 20.34 41.62
C ILE A 475 0.78 21.75 41.57
N LEU A 476 1.08 22.26 40.38
CA LEU A 476 1.67 23.60 40.21
C LEU A 476 0.78 24.72 40.75
N SER A 477 -0.54 24.64 40.55
CA SER A 477 -1.52 25.61 41.08
C SER A 477 -1.66 25.55 42.60
N LEU A 478 -1.46 24.38 43.20
CA LEU A 478 -1.49 24.21 44.65
C LEU A 478 -0.23 24.75 45.35
N TRP A 479 0.84 25.04 44.60
CA TRP A 479 2.18 25.32 45.12
C TRP A 479 2.62 26.79 44.97
N SER A 480 1.89 27.65 44.25
CA SER A 480 2.33 29.02 43.94
C SER A 480 2.32 30.00 45.13
N ASP A 481 1.55 29.72 46.19
CA ASP A 481 1.37 30.65 47.33
C ASP A 481 2.01 30.17 48.65
N ARG A 482 2.96 29.21 48.60
CA ARG A 482 3.48 28.56 49.81
C ARG A 482 4.92 28.95 50.15
N LEU A 483 5.21 28.95 51.45
CA LEU A 483 6.53 29.22 52.00
C LEU A 483 7.54 28.19 51.47
N ARG A 484 8.50 28.66 50.65
CA ARG A 484 9.63 27.85 50.21
C ARG A 484 10.71 27.85 51.26
N VAL A 485 11.09 26.67 51.71
CA VAL A 485 12.21 26.47 52.65
C VAL A 485 13.38 25.90 51.88
N ASN A 486 14.58 26.42 52.13
CA ASN A 486 15.79 25.92 51.49
C ASN A 486 16.06 24.46 51.91
N SER A 487 16.48 23.63 50.96
CA SER A 487 16.86 22.23 51.14
C SER A 487 17.77 21.97 52.33
N ALA A 488 18.75 22.85 52.59
CA ALA A 488 19.70 22.69 53.71
C ALA A 488 19.01 22.85 55.08
N GLU A 489 18.12 23.83 55.19
CA GLU A 489 17.33 24.09 56.39
C GLU A 489 16.29 22.99 56.61
N GLN A 490 15.62 22.56 55.55
CA GLN A 490 14.62 21.51 55.64
C GLN A 490 15.23 20.16 56.01
N LYS A 491 16.47 19.87 55.56
CA LYS A 491 17.19 18.65 55.93
C LYS A 491 17.48 18.55 57.43
N GLN A 492 17.69 19.69 58.13
CA GLN A 492 17.86 19.71 59.58
C GLN A 492 16.58 19.37 60.35
N ARG A 493 15.42 19.51 59.69
CA ARG A 493 14.10 19.21 60.26
C ARG A 493 13.66 17.77 59.97
N LEU A 494 14.47 16.95 59.31
CA LEU A 494 14.10 15.58 58.94
C LEU A 494 14.06 14.69 60.20
N THR A 495 12.87 14.23 60.57
CA THR A 495 12.66 13.38 61.76
C THR A 495 12.67 11.89 61.41
N ARG A 496 12.26 11.55 60.19
CA ARG A 496 12.31 10.18 59.67
C ARG A 496 12.66 10.20 58.20
N SER A 497 13.61 9.36 57.82
CA SER A 497 13.98 9.11 56.43
C SER A 497 14.04 7.62 56.14
N VAL A 498 13.61 7.24 54.95
CA VAL A 498 13.77 5.90 54.39
C VAL A 498 14.75 6.01 53.22
N ALA A 499 15.79 5.18 53.20
CA ALA A 499 16.72 5.16 52.09
C ALA A 499 16.05 4.50 50.86
N PRO A 500 16.32 4.98 49.64
CA PRO A 500 15.78 4.36 48.43
C PRO A 500 16.40 2.98 48.20
N ILE A 501 15.56 2.03 47.82
CA ILE A 501 16.01 0.70 47.41
C ILE A 501 16.54 0.81 45.99
N TYR A 502 17.81 0.44 45.78
CA TYR A 502 18.43 0.51 44.46
C TYR A 502 17.72 -0.45 43.47
N PRO A 503 17.14 0.04 42.36
CA PRO A 503 16.42 -0.80 41.42
C PRO A 503 17.33 -1.91 40.83
N PRO A 504 16.92 -3.19 40.83
CA PRO A 504 17.77 -4.28 40.33
C PRO A 504 18.24 -4.07 38.89
N LEU A 505 17.38 -3.53 38.02
CA LEU A 505 17.70 -3.23 36.63
C LEU A 505 18.72 -2.08 36.51
N ALA A 506 18.62 -1.05 37.34
CA ALA A 506 19.60 0.05 37.38
C ALA A 506 20.96 -0.45 37.91
N LYS A 507 20.95 -1.35 38.91
CA LYS A 507 22.15 -1.97 39.48
C LYS A 507 22.87 -2.85 38.46
N GLN A 508 22.12 -3.67 37.71
CA GLN A 508 22.68 -4.51 36.64
C GLN A 508 23.25 -3.71 35.46
N ARG A 509 22.78 -2.47 35.27
CA ARG A 509 23.20 -1.57 34.20
C ARG A 509 24.21 -0.51 34.65
N TYR A 510 24.70 -0.60 35.89
CA TYR A 510 25.65 0.35 36.49
C TYR A 510 25.19 1.82 36.44
N ILE A 511 23.89 2.07 36.58
CA ILE A 511 23.28 3.40 36.43
C ILE A 511 23.23 4.14 37.76
N GLU A 512 24.20 5.02 37.98
CA GLU A 512 24.26 5.95 39.11
C GLU A 512 23.70 7.33 38.76
N GLY A 513 23.48 8.18 39.77
CA GLY A 513 23.16 9.58 39.52
C GLY A 513 22.29 10.24 40.57
N LEU A 514 22.06 11.54 40.38
CA LEU A 514 21.27 12.39 41.25
C LEU A 514 19.81 12.44 40.77
N VAL A 515 18.88 12.16 41.67
CA VAL A 515 17.44 12.41 41.48
C VAL A 515 17.07 13.63 42.32
N ARG A 516 16.61 14.69 41.65
CA ARG A 516 16.15 15.93 42.28
C ARG A 516 14.63 15.99 42.26
N LEU A 517 14.05 16.13 43.45
CA LEU A 517 12.62 16.17 43.70
C LEU A 517 12.25 17.50 44.34
N GLU A 518 11.17 18.13 43.90
CA GLU A 518 10.50 19.19 44.65
C GLU A 518 9.37 18.52 45.44
N VAL A 519 9.35 18.71 46.76
CA VAL A 519 8.36 18.06 47.62
C VAL A 519 7.58 19.08 48.43
N TYR A 520 6.32 18.72 48.63
CA TYR A 520 5.39 19.46 49.44
C TYR A 520 5.21 18.75 50.79
N VAL A 521 5.49 19.49 51.86
CA VAL A 521 5.45 19.01 53.25
C VAL A 521 4.26 19.66 53.96
N SER A 522 3.39 18.83 54.53
CA SER A 522 2.16 19.24 55.22
C SER A 522 2.44 19.98 56.54
N ARG A 523 1.38 20.52 57.17
CA ARG A 523 1.47 21.18 58.49
C ARG A 523 1.84 20.21 59.61
N GLU A 524 1.66 18.92 59.38
CA GLU A 524 2.00 17.81 60.27
C GLU A 524 3.39 17.23 59.96
N GLY A 525 4.07 17.77 58.95
CA GLY A 525 5.42 17.36 58.57
C GLY A 525 5.47 16.13 57.66
N ALA A 526 4.36 15.70 57.08
CA ALA A 526 4.33 14.59 56.12
C ALA A 526 4.60 15.07 54.70
N VAL A 527 5.33 14.29 53.90
CA VAL A 527 5.43 14.51 52.46
C VAL A 527 4.10 14.08 51.82
N GLU A 528 3.36 15.03 51.26
CA GLU A 528 2.04 14.77 50.66
C GLU A 528 2.12 14.69 49.13
N ASP A 529 2.92 15.55 48.50
CA ASP A 529 3.09 15.57 47.05
C ASP A 529 4.56 15.71 46.64
N ILE A 530 4.90 15.12 45.49
CA ILE A 530 6.26 15.09 44.95
C ILE A 530 6.21 15.38 43.44
N LYS A 531 7.05 16.33 43.01
CA LYS A 531 7.30 16.64 41.61
C LYS A 531 8.74 16.30 41.27
N VAL A 532 8.94 15.53 40.20
CA VAL A 532 10.27 15.18 39.71
C VAL A 532 10.81 16.37 38.92
N LEU A 533 11.98 16.89 39.33
CA LEU A 533 12.65 17.98 38.61
C LEU A 533 13.68 17.44 37.61
N SER A 534 14.47 16.43 38.01
CA SER A 534 15.46 15.78 37.16
C SER A 534 15.91 14.44 37.74
N GLY A 535 16.39 13.51 36.90
CA GLY A 535 16.94 12.23 37.33
C GLY A 535 16.71 11.13 36.28
N ASN A 536 17.49 10.04 36.35
CA ASN A 536 17.34 8.90 35.44
C ASN A 536 15.99 8.18 35.68
N MET A 537 15.23 7.90 34.62
CA MET A 537 13.89 7.30 34.71
C MET A 537 13.85 5.94 35.41
N LEU A 538 14.97 5.20 35.44
CA LEU A 538 15.07 3.94 36.18
C LEU A 538 15.24 4.15 37.69
N LEU A 539 15.77 5.30 38.13
CA LEU A 539 16.02 5.62 39.55
C LEU A 539 14.88 6.41 40.19
N VAL A 540 14.16 7.20 39.39
CA VAL A 540 13.07 8.09 39.84
C VAL A 540 12.00 7.38 40.67
N PRO A 541 11.46 6.20 40.27
CA PRO A 541 10.43 5.51 41.06
C PRO A 541 10.91 5.18 42.49
N ALA A 542 12.13 4.65 42.62
CA ALA A 542 12.70 4.29 43.93
C ALA A 542 12.96 5.52 44.83
N ALA A 543 13.39 6.64 44.24
CA ALA A 543 13.55 7.89 44.98
C ALA A 543 12.20 8.42 45.50
N VAL A 544 11.17 8.40 44.65
CA VAL A 544 9.81 8.86 45.01
C VAL A 544 9.21 7.99 46.11
N GLU A 545 9.32 6.65 46.01
CA GLU A 545 8.81 5.72 47.02
C GLU A 545 9.45 5.91 48.39
N ALA A 546 10.75 6.19 48.40
CA ALA A 546 11.49 6.47 49.62
C ALA A 546 11.03 7.79 50.27
N VAL A 547 10.99 8.87 49.47
CA VAL A 547 10.70 10.23 49.96
C VAL A 547 9.26 10.39 50.42
N LYS A 548 8.28 9.68 49.84
CA LYS A 548 6.89 9.64 50.34
C LYS A 548 6.79 9.21 51.81
N GLN A 549 7.76 8.43 52.29
CA GLN A 549 7.78 7.91 53.66
C GLN A 549 8.51 8.83 54.64
N TRP A 550 9.10 9.94 54.15
CA TRP A 550 9.84 10.87 54.99
C TRP A 550 8.89 11.69 55.86
N ARG A 551 9.39 12.13 57.01
CA ARG A 551 8.71 13.02 57.95
C ARG A 551 9.65 14.11 58.40
N TYR A 552 9.10 15.29 58.59
CA TYR A 552 9.79 16.50 59.00
C TYR A 552 9.17 17.07 60.28
N THR A 553 9.94 17.84 61.04
CA THR A 553 9.40 18.74 62.06
C THR A 553 8.66 19.87 61.33
N PRO A 554 7.39 20.13 61.66
CA PRO A 554 6.61 21.20 61.04
C PRO A 554 7.29 22.57 61.10
N VAL A 555 7.12 23.35 60.04
CA VAL A 555 7.58 24.74 60.01
C VAL A 555 6.50 25.62 60.62
N ALA A 556 6.85 26.42 61.63
CA ALA A 556 5.92 27.36 62.26
C ALA A 556 6.24 28.81 61.82
N VAL A 557 5.21 29.57 61.48
CA VAL A 557 5.24 31.03 61.28
C VAL A 557 4.26 31.62 62.29
N ASP A 558 4.71 32.58 63.11
CA ASP A 558 3.93 33.17 64.21
C ASP A 558 3.32 32.11 65.17
N GLY A 559 4.08 31.05 65.45
CA GLY A 559 3.67 29.94 66.32
C GLY A 559 2.64 28.98 65.72
N LYS A 560 2.24 29.15 64.44
CA LYS A 560 1.29 28.26 63.75
C LYS A 560 2.00 27.43 62.68
N PRO A 561 1.77 26.10 62.62
CA PRO A 561 2.38 25.25 61.61
C PRO A 561 1.82 25.57 60.21
N VAL A 562 2.72 25.81 59.27
CA VAL A 562 2.44 26.11 57.87
C VAL A 562 3.06 25.02 56.97
N PRO A 563 2.40 24.69 55.85
CA PRO A 563 2.93 23.72 54.92
C PRO A 563 3.98 24.40 54.02
N VAL A 564 5.00 23.65 53.62
CA VAL A 564 6.17 24.20 52.91
C VAL A 564 6.53 23.40 51.67
N VAL A 565 7.23 24.05 50.73
CA VAL A 565 7.81 23.40 49.55
C VAL A 565 9.34 23.46 49.68
N THR A 566 10.01 22.33 49.44
CA THR A 566 11.48 22.23 49.46
C THR A 566 11.99 21.38 48.31
N THR A 567 13.28 21.47 47.98
CA THR A 567 13.94 20.53 47.07
C THR A 567 14.70 19.46 47.85
N ILE A 568 14.70 18.23 47.35
CA ILE A 568 15.43 17.07 47.90
C ILE A 568 16.28 16.47 46.79
N ASP A 569 17.55 16.28 47.07
CA ASP A 569 18.50 15.60 46.21
C ASP A 569 18.80 14.21 46.79
N ILE A 570 18.49 13.16 46.01
CA ILE A 570 18.80 11.77 46.35
C ILE A 570 19.87 11.25 45.40
N GLU A 571 20.99 10.82 45.97
CA GLU A 571 22.11 10.29 45.22
C GLU A 571 22.11 8.76 45.25
N PHE A 572 22.18 8.14 44.08
CA PHE A 572 22.38 6.70 43.92
C PHE A 572 23.83 6.44 43.54
N ARG A 573 24.57 5.77 44.43
CA ARG A 573 25.93 5.24 44.20
C ARG A 573 25.96 3.74 44.43
N LEU A 574 26.73 3.04 43.61
CA LEU A 574 27.11 1.65 43.75
C LEU A 574 28.36 1.60 44.60
N ASN A 575 28.25 0.96 45.76
CA ASN A 575 29.39 0.69 46.63
C ASN A 575 30.24 -0.44 46.10
#